data_AF-A0A5E6NY46-F1
#
_entry.id   AF-A0A5E6NY46-F1
#
_cell.length_a   1.000
_cell.length_b   1.000
_cell.length_c   1.000
_cell.angle_alpha   90.00
_cell.angle_beta   90.00
_cell.angle_gamma   90.00
#
_symmetry.space_group_name_H-M   'P 1'
#
loop_
_entity.id
_entity.type
_entity.pdbx_description
1 polymer ?
#
loop_
_entity_poly.entity_id
_entity_poly.type
_entity_poly.pdbx_seq_one_letter_code
_entity_poly.pdbx_strand_id
1 'polypeptide(L)' 'MTDWLQHWKDDATFWHMETTNTKLLEFGACLALQKGDTVFVPLCGKSQDMRYFLTAVQGDRY' A
#
# COMPACT_ATOMS: atom_id res chain seq x y z
N MET A 1 15.13 -21.05 4.45
CA MET A 1 14.69 -19.70 4.86
C MET A 1 14.88 -18.79 3.66
N THR A 2 13.86 -18.04 3.25
CA THR A 2 13.96 -17.15 2.07
C THR A 2 14.84 -15.95 2.40
N ASP A 3 15.83 -15.66 1.56
CA ASP A 3 16.69 -14.49 1.71
C ASP A 3 16.05 -13.26 1.06
N TRP A 4 15.14 -12.62 1.81
CA TRP A 4 14.44 -11.42 1.36
C TRP A 4 15.38 -10.28 1.00
N LEU A 5 16.49 -10.11 1.72
CA LEU A 5 17.43 -9.02 1.47
C LEU A 5 18.14 -9.20 0.12
N GLN A 6 18.53 -10.43 -0.21
CA GLN A 6 19.15 -10.72 -1.50
C GLN A 6 18.19 -10.44 -2.67
N HIS A 7 16.91 -10.80 -2.54
CA HIS A 7 15.92 -10.47 -3.58
C HIS A 7 15.79 -8.96 -3.82
N TRP A 8 15.85 -8.14 -2.77
CA TRP A 8 15.85 -6.67 -2.92
C TRP A 8 17.12 -6.15 -3.61
N LYS A 9 18.28 -6.73 -3.30
CA LYS A 9 19.55 -6.34 -3.94
C LYS A 9 19.58 -6.70 -5.43
N ASP A 10 18.96 -7.82 -5.79
CA ASP A 10 18.92 -8.33 -7.17
C ASP A 10 17.73 -7.77 -7.97
N ASP A 11 16.98 -6.81 -7.41
CA ASP A 11 15.73 -6.27 -7.96
C ASP A 11 14.67 -7.34 -8.32
N ALA A 12 14.78 -8.51 -7.69
CA ALA A 12 13.88 -9.66 -7.85
C ALA A 12 12.58 -9.48 -7.05
N THR A 13 11.91 -8.33 -7.24
CA THR A 13 10.74 -7.90 -6.48
C THR A 13 9.42 -8.20 -7.20
N PHE A 14 9.26 -9.41 -7.74
CA PHE A 14 8.11 -9.79 -8.59
C PHE A 14 6.73 -9.70 -7.91
N TRP A 15 6.70 -9.62 -6.58
CA TRP A 15 5.48 -9.41 -5.80
C TRP A 15 5.04 -7.93 -5.77
N HIS A 16 5.89 -7.00 -6.19
CA HIS A 16 5.57 -5.58 -6.19
C HIS A 16 4.56 -5.24 -7.28
N MET A 17 3.53 -4.49 -6.91
CA MET A 17 2.64 -3.83 -7.85
C MET A 17 3.04 -2.35 -7.98
N GLU A 18 3.29 -1.91 -9.21
CA GLU A 18 3.61 -0.51 -9.55
C GLU A 18 2.43 0.45 -9.33
N THR A 19 1.24 -0.09 -9.06
CA THR A 19 0.00 0.65 -8.78
C THR A 19 -0.62 0.21 -7.46
N THR A 20 -1.53 1.03 -6.91
CA THR A 20 -2.33 0.69 -5.73
C THR A 20 -3.09 -0.62 -5.98
N ASN A 21 -3.15 -1.47 -4.96
CA ASN A 21 -3.89 -2.72 -5.00
C ASN A 21 -5.35 -2.47 -5.42
N THR A 22 -5.82 -3.15 -6.47
CA THR A 22 -7.17 -2.95 -7.00
C THR A 22 -8.26 -3.27 -5.98
N LYS A 23 -8.01 -4.20 -5.04
CA LYS A 23 -8.93 -4.50 -3.95
C LYS A 23 -8.98 -3.41 -2.89
N LEU A 24 -7.87 -2.71 -2.66
CA LEU A 24 -7.88 -1.53 -1.81
C LEU A 24 -8.68 -0.39 -2.46
N LEU A 25 -8.61 -0.22 -3.78
CA LEU A 25 -9.44 0.76 -4.49
C LEU A 25 -10.93 0.40 -4.44
N GLU A 26 -11.27 -0.89 -4.60
CA GLU A 26 -12.64 -1.41 -4.58
C GLU A 26 -13.28 -1.31 -3.19
N PHE A 27 -12.54 -1.66 -2.13
CA PHE A 27 -13.07 -1.79 -0.77
C PHE A 27 -12.52 -0.77 0.24
N GLY A 28 -11.68 0.17 -0.18
CA GLY A 28 -11.04 1.14 0.72
C GLY A 28 -12.03 1.99 1.51
N ALA A 29 -13.18 2.32 0.91
CA ALA A 29 -14.26 3.03 1.58
C ALA A 29 -14.83 2.26 2.80
N CYS A 30 -14.79 0.92 2.78
CA CYS A 30 -15.27 0.08 3.88
C CYS A 30 -14.38 0.16 5.13
N LEU A 31 -13.14 0.64 5.00
CA LEU A 31 -12.24 0.86 6.13
C LEU A 31 -12.66 2.08 6.97
N ALA A 32 -13.52 2.95 6.43
CA ALA A 32 -14.06 4.14 7.10
C ALA A 32 -12.99 5.06 7.73
N LEU A 33 -11.81 5.12 7.10
CA LEU A 33 -10.67 5.88 7.60
C LEU A 33 -10.94 7.38 7.56
N GLN A 34 -10.50 8.05 8.63
CA GLN A 34 -10.57 9.49 8.81
C GLN A 34 -9.18 10.12 8.73
N LYS A 35 -9.13 11.44 8.50
CA LYS A 35 -7.88 12.18 8.55
C LYS A 35 -7.24 12.03 9.93
N GLY A 36 -5.98 11.62 9.96
CA GLY A 36 -5.23 11.44 11.20
C GLY A 36 -5.26 10.02 11.75
N ASP A 37 -6.05 9.12 11.15
CA ASP A 37 -5.99 7.70 11.49
C ASP A 37 -4.60 7.11 11.18
N THR A 38 -4.19 6.17 12.01
CA THR A 38 -2.91 5.46 11.85
C THR A 38 -3.16 4.10 11.23
N VAL A 39 -2.57 3.87 10.05
CA VAL A 39 -2.66 2.60 9.33
C VAL A 39 -1.31 1.87 9.43
N PHE A 40 -1.33 0.64 9.91
CA PHE A 40 -0.16 -0.23 9.94
C PHE A 40 -0.11 -1.13 8.70
N VAL A 41 0.99 -1.09 7.95
CA VAL A 41 1.22 -1.93 6.77
C VAL A 41 2.43 -2.84 7.03
N PRO A 42 2.21 -4.10 7.45
CA PRO A 42 3.32 -5.00 7.77
C PRO A 42 4.07 -5.41 6.50
N LEU A 43 5.41 -5.54 6.61
CA LEU A 43 6.28 -5.93 5.49
C LEU A 43 6.03 -5.08 4.23
N CYS A 44 5.81 -3.77 4.41
CA CYS A 44 5.27 -2.89 3.37
C CYS A 44 6.13 -2.78 2.09
N GLY A 45 7.42 -3.11 2.17
CA GLY A 45 8.34 -2.97 1.06
C GLY A 45 8.26 -1.57 0.45
N LYS A 46 7.87 -1.51 -0.82
CA LYS A 46 7.61 -0.26 -1.58
C LYS A 46 6.14 -0.13 -2.01
N SER A 47 5.18 -0.59 -1.20
CA SER A 47 3.75 -0.61 -1.55
C SER A 47 3.19 0.79 -1.85
N GLN A 48 2.49 0.91 -3.00
CA GLN A 48 1.77 2.13 -3.39
C GLN A 48 0.52 2.38 -2.55
N ASP A 49 0.05 1.38 -1.81
CA ASP A 49 -1.10 1.49 -0.91
C ASP A 49 -0.85 2.51 0.21
N MET A 50 0.40 2.64 0.67
CA MET A 50 0.76 3.66 1.67
C MET A 50 0.49 5.08 1.15
N ARG A 51 0.71 5.34 -0.15
CA ARG A 51 0.39 6.64 -0.76
C ARG A 51 -1.11 6.84 -0.85
N TYR A 52 -1.85 5.79 -1.22
CA TYR A 52 -3.31 5.83 -1.24
C TYR A 52 -3.85 6.24 0.14
N PHE A 53 -3.40 5.64 1.23
CA PHE A 53 -3.88 6.01 2.58
C PHE A 53 -3.58 7.47 2.98
N LEU A 54 -2.48 8.05 2.50
CA LEU A 54 -2.14 9.46 2.77
C LEU A 54 -3.02 10.44 1.99
N THR A 55 -3.45 10.08 0.77
CA THR A 55 -4.24 10.95 -0.10
C THR A 55 -5.74 10.70 -0.02
N ALA A 56 -6.16 9.48 0.31
CA ALA A 56 -7.56 9.04 0.26
C ALA A 56 -8.41 9.52 1.44
N VAL A 57 -7.95 10.54 2.18
CA VAL A 57 -8.73 11.20 3.22
C VAL A 57 -10.00 11.76 2.57
N GLN A 58 -11.15 11.20 2.98
CA GLN A 58 -12.47 11.43 2.40
C GLN A 58 -12.80 12.92 2.21
N GLY A 59 -13.03 13.33 0.96
CA GLY A 59 -13.53 14.66 0.62
C GLY A 59 -13.27 15.06 -0.83
N ASP A 60 -12.03 14.91 -1.30
CA ASP A 60 -11.66 15.32 -2.66
C ASP A 60 -11.60 14.10 -3.58
N ARG A 61 -12.77 13.69 -4.07
CA ARG A 61 -12.79 13.14 -5.43
C ARG A 61 -12.48 14.31 -6.36
N TYR A 62 -11.59 14.06 -7.33
CA TYR A 62 -11.39 14.90 -8.51
C TYR A 62 -12.71 15.49 -9.05
#